data_AF-A0A1W1D144-F1
#
_entry.id   AF-A0A1W1D144-F1
#
_cell.length_a   1.000
_cell.length_b   1.000
_cell.length_c   1.000
_cell.angle_alpha   90.00
_cell.angle_beta   90.00
_cell.angle_gamma   90.00
#
_symmetry.space_group_name_H-M   'P 1'
#
loop_
_entity.id
_entity.type
_entity.pdbx_description
1 polymer ?
#
loop_
_entity_poly.entity_id
_entity_poly.type
_entity_poly.pdbx_seq_one_letter_code
_entity_poly.pdbx_strand_id
1 'polypeptide(L)'
;MSHTLTIKAFFFNAKTDYLPYYKNFTISLDGDHTAEDLLASIQIQNFDFNYPKEKLIFKINNFILEGQTSIASIVDSLGTTLTIDPANSYRANHGLEINDDDFMHSFSLLAPYASDEDLEYYQSLYALHYASETEKFSHDYIGDAILVLAYKMIKDGNPNKNAILDAVTSPDTGLLSCEYENNLLTNNHYGEDIEALKALLNNTDDEYPSLMDMIKSRFCKEKAPKEITRTLRSTKYIDDLDNKHIAYYSGNGKNKTNIISQMIKDIHTKEITFSRKNKLLGLSLLETNKTLALKKAGTTLLEAYDAGAEVLIFEDENAYDMCEENFSSIEKIMGRKIIGLELLLSKDFITQASRVEV
;
A
#
# COMPACT_ATOMS: atom_id res chain seq x y z
N MET A 1 31.04 -10.23 4.10
CA MET A 1 30.61 -11.31 5.03
C MET A 1 29.64 -12.20 4.26
N SER A 2 29.66 -13.50 4.49
CA SER A 2 28.75 -14.44 3.82
C SER A 2 27.44 -14.55 4.59
N HIS A 3 26.31 -14.53 3.88
CA HIS A 3 24.97 -14.64 4.42
C HIS A 3 24.31 -15.92 3.91
N THR A 4 23.77 -16.75 4.82
CA THR A 4 22.92 -17.88 4.46
C THR A 4 21.46 -17.45 4.49
N LEU A 5 20.81 -17.52 3.32
CA LEU A 5 19.46 -17.05 3.07
C LEU A 5 18.51 -18.24 2.97
N THR A 6 17.39 -18.18 3.69
CA THR A 6 16.25 -19.09 3.55
C THR A 6 15.22 -18.43 2.65
N ILE A 7 14.97 -19.02 1.49
CA ILE A 7 14.21 -18.37 0.42
C ILE A 7 12.97 -19.19 0.10
N LYS A 8 11.83 -18.51 -0.03
CA LYS A 8 10.61 -19.04 -0.62
C LYS A 8 10.35 -18.30 -1.93
N ALA A 9 10.61 -18.92 -3.08
CA ALA A 9 10.51 -18.27 -4.38
C ALA A 9 9.25 -18.68 -5.15
N PHE A 10 8.62 -17.70 -5.79
CA PHE A 10 7.42 -17.85 -6.63
C PHE A 10 7.75 -18.56 -7.95
N PHE A 11 6.88 -19.52 -8.32
CA PHE A 11 6.90 -20.23 -9.59
C PHE A 11 5.51 -20.18 -10.21
N PHE A 12 5.47 -19.88 -11.50
CA PHE A 12 4.27 -19.91 -12.31
C PHE A 12 4.65 -19.93 -13.78
N ASN A 13 3.89 -20.62 -14.61
CA ASN A 13 3.96 -20.51 -16.05
C ASN A 13 2.54 -20.48 -16.61
N ALA A 14 2.13 -19.33 -17.14
CA ALA A 14 0.78 -19.08 -17.64
C ALA A 14 0.34 -20.05 -18.77
N LYS A 15 1.29 -20.74 -19.42
CA LYS A 15 0.99 -21.70 -20.49
C LYS A 15 0.73 -23.12 -19.97
N THR A 16 1.23 -23.47 -18.79
CA THR A 16 1.22 -24.86 -18.30
C THR A 16 0.59 -25.01 -16.93
N ASP A 17 0.70 -23.99 -16.08
CA ASP A 17 0.31 -24.05 -14.68
C ASP A 17 -1.09 -23.50 -14.48
N TYR A 18 -1.88 -24.17 -13.64
CA TYR A 18 -3.21 -23.70 -13.27
C TYR A 18 -3.16 -22.62 -12.17
N LEU A 19 -2.24 -22.76 -11.23
CA LEU A 19 -2.05 -21.84 -10.10
C LEU A 19 -0.55 -21.65 -9.82
N PRO A 20 -0.14 -20.47 -9.33
CA PRO A 20 1.21 -20.27 -8.85
C PRO A 20 1.50 -21.14 -7.63
N TYR A 21 2.77 -21.48 -7.43
CA TYR A 21 3.25 -22.23 -6.28
C TYR A 21 4.62 -21.69 -5.83
N TYR A 22 5.10 -22.19 -4.70
CA TYR A 22 6.39 -21.76 -4.14
C TYR A 22 7.32 -22.95 -3.91
N LYS A 23 8.62 -22.73 -4.13
CA LYS A 23 9.70 -23.67 -3.77
C LYS A 23 10.64 -23.00 -2.75
N ASN A 24 11.20 -23.81 -1.86
CA ASN A 24 12.14 -23.34 -0.86
C ASN A 24 13.59 -23.59 -1.31
N PHE A 25 14.48 -22.66 -1.01
CA PHE A 25 15.91 -22.72 -1.31
C PHE A 25 16.73 -22.28 -0.11
N THR A 26 17.94 -22.81 -0.02
CA THR A 26 18.97 -22.32 0.89
C THR A 26 20.16 -21.88 0.04
N ILE A 27 20.50 -20.61 0.10
CA ILE A 27 21.54 -20.00 -0.74
C ILE A 27 22.50 -19.22 0.15
N SER A 28 23.80 -19.41 -0.05
CA SER A 28 24.84 -18.64 0.62
C SER A 28 25.48 -17.68 -0.38
N LEU A 29 25.45 -16.38 -0.07
CA LEU A 29 26.05 -15.32 -0.88
C LEU A 29 26.78 -14.33 0.01
N ASP A 30 27.86 -13.75 -0.51
CA ASP A 30 28.54 -12.65 0.15
C ASP A 30 27.76 -11.34 -0.01
N GLY A 31 27.87 -10.43 0.96
CA GLY A 31 27.08 -9.20 1.01
C GLY A 31 27.28 -8.22 -0.17
N ASP A 32 28.36 -8.37 -0.93
CA ASP A 32 28.66 -7.62 -2.16
C ASP A 32 28.00 -8.20 -3.41
N HIS A 33 27.48 -9.42 -3.35
CA HIS A 33 26.59 -9.95 -4.38
C HIS A 33 25.31 -9.13 -4.46
N THR A 34 24.62 -9.26 -5.57
CA THR A 34 23.40 -8.54 -5.90
C THR A 34 22.16 -9.42 -5.79
N ALA A 35 21.00 -8.77 -5.85
CA ALA A 35 19.71 -9.41 -5.98
C ALA A 35 19.62 -10.26 -7.28
N GLU A 36 20.28 -9.86 -8.37
CA GLU A 36 20.39 -10.67 -9.58
C GLU A 36 21.19 -11.95 -9.35
N ASP A 37 22.33 -11.88 -8.63
CA ASP A 37 23.12 -13.07 -8.28
C ASP A 37 22.33 -14.08 -7.45
N LEU A 38 21.44 -13.59 -6.58
CA LEU A 38 20.47 -14.41 -5.84
C LEU A 38 19.52 -15.15 -6.79
N LEU A 39 18.91 -14.45 -7.74
CA LEU A 39 18.01 -15.05 -8.73
C LEU A 39 18.74 -16.04 -9.64
N ALA A 40 19.96 -15.73 -10.06
CA ALA A 40 20.82 -16.63 -10.81
C ALA A 40 21.13 -17.91 -10.01
N SER A 41 21.41 -17.78 -8.71
CA SER A 41 21.66 -18.92 -7.82
C SER A 41 20.41 -19.82 -7.67
N ILE A 42 19.21 -19.24 -7.62
CA ILE A 42 17.95 -20.00 -7.64
C ILE A 42 17.81 -20.74 -8.97
N GLN A 43 18.06 -20.06 -10.10
CA GLN A 43 17.96 -20.65 -11.44
C GLN A 43 18.96 -21.79 -11.66
N ILE A 44 20.16 -21.72 -11.07
CA ILE A 44 21.14 -22.82 -11.08
C ILE A 44 20.60 -24.04 -10.33
N GLN A 45 19.93 -23.85 -9.19
CA GLN A 45 19.33 -24.95 -8.43
C GLN A 45 18.03 -25.46 -9.06
N ASN A 46 17.33 -24.62 -9.84
CA ASN A 46 16.08 -24.98 -10.50
C ASN A 46 15.94 -24.27 -11.86
N PHE A 47 16.19 -25.01 -12.95
CA PHE A 47 16.20 -24.45 -14.31
C PHE A 47 14.83 -23.93 -14.77
N ASP A 48 13.72 -24.35 -14.15
CA ASP A 48 12.37 -23.85 -14.43
C ASP A 48 12.13 -22.45 -13.82
N PHE A 49 13.04 -21.96 -12.98
CA PHE A 49 12.93 -20.61 -12.43
C PHE A 49 13.29 -19.59 -13.50
N ASN A 50 12.39 -18.63 -13.74
CA ASN A 50 12.60 -17.60 -14.74
C ASN A 50 12.42 -16.20 -14.14
N TYR A 51 13.16 -15.22 -14.66
CA TYR A 51 13.15 -13.84 -14.22
C TYR A 51 13.60 -12.90 -15.34
N PRO A 52 13.13 -11.63 -15.36
CA PRO A 52 13.44 -10.69 -16.43
C PRO A 52 14.93 -10.35 -16.47
N LYS A 53 15.51 -10.27 -17.68
CA LYS A 53 16.93 -9.89 -17.88
C LYS A 53 17.12 -8.39 -18.11
N GLU A 54 16.08 -7.71 -18.56
CA GLU A 54 16.02 -6.27 -18.73
C GLU A 54 14.99 -5.69 -17.76
N LYS A 55 15.18 -4.44 -17.33
CA LYS A 55 14.33 -3.79 -16.32
C LYS A 55 14.08 -4.69 -15.10
N LEU A 56 15.14 -5.33 -14.61
CA LEU A 56 15.05 -6.35 -13.56
C LEU A 56 14.58 -5.73 -12.24
N ILE A 57 13.27 -5.85 -11.99
CA ILE A 57 12.63 -5.53 -10.72
C ILE A 57 11.80 -6.71 -10.24
N PHE A 58 11.70 -6.88 -8.93
CA PHE A 58 10.88 -7.92 -8.30
C PHE A 58 10.65 -7.61 -6.83
N LYS A 59 9.83 -8.42 -6.15
CA LYS A 59 9.55 -8.26 -4.73
C LYS A 59 10.37 -9.19 -3.86
N ILE A 60 10.93 -8.67 -2.77
CA ILE A 60 11.37 -9.46 -1.61
C ILE A 60 10.59 -9.00 -0.39
N ASN A 61 9.90 -9.92 0.29
CA ASN A 61 9.10 -9.63 1.49
C ASN A 61 8.13 -8.44 1.29
N ASN A 62 7.47 -8.39 0.13
CA ASN A 62 6.57 -7.32 -0.34
C ASN A 62 7.21 -5.98 -0.74
N PHE A 63 8.53 -5.83 -0.67
CA PHE A 63 9.24 -4.64 -1.16
C PHE A 63 9.76 -4.84 -2.57
N ILE A 64 9.50 -3.89 -3.45
CA ILE A 64 10.09 -3.80 -4.79
C ILE A 64 11.53 -3.33 -4.69
N LEU A 65 12.42 -4.03 -5.37
CA LEU A 65 13.80 -3.64 -5.56
C LEU A 65 14.27 -3.94 -6.97
N GLU A 66 15.41 -3.38 -7.33
CA GLU A 66 16.07 -3.59 -8.61
C GLU A 66 17.20 -4.63 -8.47
N GLY A 67 17.52 -5.35 -9.55
CA GLY A 67 18.45 -6.49 -9.55
C GLY A 67 19.86 -6.18 -9.01
N GLN A 68 20.32 -4.95 -9.11
CA GLN A 68 21.61 -4.46 -8.62
C GLN A 68 21.66 -4.19 -7.11
N THR A 69 20.54 -4.33 -6.40
CA THR A 69 20.49 -4.11 -4.94
C THR A 69 21.38 -5.15 -4.24
N SER A 70 22.26 -4.72 -3.33
CA SER A 70 23.20 -5.64 -2.67
C SER A 70 22.53 -6.54 -1.62
N ILE A 71 23.06 -7.77 -1.47
CA ILE A 71 22.60 -8.73 -0.45
C ILE A 71 22.77 -8.17 0.95
N ALA A 72 23.85 -7.43 1.23
CA ALA A 72 24.03 -6.77 2.53
C ALA A 72 22.83 -5.85 2.85
N SER A 73 22.44 -4.98 1.91
CA SER A 73 21.32 -4.04 2.11
C SER A 73 19.98 -4.76 2.30
N ILE A 74 19.77 -5.87 1.57
CA ILE A 74 18.58 -6.71 1.70
C ILE A 74 18.53 -7.36 3.08
N VAL A 75 19.63 -7.95 3.54
CA VAL A 75 19.70 -8.61 4.84
C VAL A 75 19.54 -7.60 5.98
N ASP A 76 20.16 -6.43 5.88
CA ASP A 76 20.03 -5.37 6.89
C ASP A 76 18.58 -4.88 7.02
N SER A 77 17.85 -4.83 5.90
CA SER A 77 16.47 -4.32 5.88
C SER A 77 15.40 -5.38 6.16
N LEU A 78 15.60 -6.60 5.65
CA LEU A 78 14.57 -7.65 5.56
C LEU A 78 14.94 -8.94 6.29
N GLY A 79 16.18 -9.06 6.78
CA GLY A 79 16.70 -10.27 7.41
C GLY A 79 17.10 -11.36 6.40
N THR A 80 17.26 -12.58 6.89
CA THR A 80 17.74 -13.72 6.09
C THR A 80 16.63 -14.69 5.64
N THR A 81 15.38 -14.43 6.03
CA THR A 81 14.21 -15.19 5.58
C THR A 81 13.45 -14.37 4.55
N LEU A 82 13.55 -14.79 3.29
CA LEU A 82 13.11 -14.01 2.13
C LEU A 82 12.01 -14.74 1.37
N THR A 83 10.94 -14.02 1.04
CA THR A 83 9.94 -14.46 0.06
C THR A 83 10.12 -13.65 -1.21
N ILE A 84 10.33 -14.33 -2.33
CA ILE A 84 10.57 -13.72 -3.64
C ILE A 84 9.31 -13.87 -4.49
N ASP A 85 8.78 -12.74 -4.96
CA ASP A 85 7.58 -12.66 -5.79
C ASP A 85 7.86 -11.80 -7.05
N PRO A 86 7.11 -12.01 -8.15
CA PRO A 86 7.12 -11.07 -9.28
C PRO A 86 6.72 -9.67 -8.79
N ALA A 87 7.14 -8.62 -9.50
CA ALA A 87 6.75 -7.24 -9.18
C ALA A 87 5.22 -7.10 -9.09
N ASN A 88 4.50 -7.72 -10.02
CA ASN A 88 3.05 -7.88 -9.96
C ASN A 88 2.65 -9.33 -10.33
N SER A 89 2.13 -10.08 -9.35
CA SER A 89 1.73 -11.48 -9.55
C SER A 89 0.48 -11.66 -10.40
N TYR A 90 -0.40 -10.65 -10.50
CA TYR A 90 -1.55 -10.67 -11.39
C TYR A 90 -1.13 -10.63 -12.86
N ARG A 91 0.02 -10.01 -13.13
CA ARG A 91 0.59 -9.85 -14.48
C ARG A 91 1.69 -10.87 -14.79
N ALA A 92 1.99 -11.81 -13.89
CA ALA A 92 3.06 -12.78 -14.06
C ALA A 92 2.77 -13.76 -15.21
N ASN A 93 3.73 -13.91 -16.12
CA ASN A 93 3.66 -14.83 -17.26
C ASN A 93 4.49 -16.09 -17.02
N HIS A 94 5.73 -15.92 -16.55
CA HIS A 94 6.66 -17.03 -16.33
C HIS A 94 7.68 -16.70 -15.24
N GLY A 95 7.53 -17.32 -14.07
CA GLY A 95 8.33 -17.00 -12.88
C GLY A 95 8.11 -15.55 -12.45
N LEU A 96 9.18 -14.76 -12.45
CA LEU A 96 9.14 -13.35 -12.09
C LEU A 96 8.87 -12.42 -13.28
N GLU A 97 8.82 -12.94 -14.51
CA GLU A 97 8.50 -12.15 -15.71
C GLU A 97 7.02 -11.73 -15.68
N ILE A 98 6.76 -10.45 -15.92
CA ILE A 98 5.42 -9.87 -15.98
C ILE A 98 5.11 -9.30 -17.37
N ASN A 99 3.83 -9.20 -17.72
CA ASN A 99 3.39 -8.26 -18.75
C ASN A 99 3.45 -6.84 -18.17
N ASP A 100 4.34 -5.99 -18.71
CA ASP A 100 4.56 -4.60 -18.29
C ASP A 100 3.93 -3.54 -19.21
N ASP A 101 3.03 -3.94 -20.13
CA ASP A 101 2.41 -3.03 -21.12
C ASP A 101 1.66 -1.86 -20.46
N ASP A 102 1.15 -2.05 -19.24
CA ASP A 102 0.43 -1.02 -18.48
C ASP A 102 1.30 0.17 -18.09
N PHE A 103 2.62 -0.04 -17.95
CA PHE A 103 3.55 1.04 -17.65
C PHE A 103 3.55 2.08 -18.79
N MET A 104 3.72 1.65 -20.04
CA MET A 104 3.69 2.58 -21.19
C MET A 104 2.28 3.00 -21.56
N HIS A 105 1.26 2.20 -21.24
CA HIS A 105 -0.13 2.64 -21.35
C HIS A 105 -0.40 3.87 -20.46
N SER A 106 0.12 3.89 -19.25
CA SER A 106 -0.03 5.04 -18.33
C SER A 106 0.68 6.28 -18.86
N PHE A 107 1.88 6.13 -19.46
CA PHE A 107 2.57 7.24 -20.15
C PHE A 107 1.75 7.85 -21.28
N SER A 108 0.94 7.05 -21.99
CA SER A 108 0.15 7.54 -23.13
C SER A 108 -0.83 8.66 -22.77
N LEU A 109 -1.20 8.80 -21.48
CA LEU A 109 -2.02 9.89 -20.96
C LEU A 109 -1.32 11.26 -21.11
N LEU A 110 0.00 11.28 -20.97
CA LEU A 110 0.81 12.51 -21.00
C LEU A 110 1.70 12.63 -22.24
N ALA A 111 1.82 11.57 -23.05
CA ALA A 111 2.60 11.56 -24.28
C ALA A 111 2.34 12.76 -25.23
N PRO A 112 1.10 13.27 -25.42
CA PRO A 112 0.87 14.45 -26.25
C PRO A 112 1.51 15.75 -25.75
N TYR A 113 1.91 15.79 -24.48
CA TYR A 113 2.47 16.97 -23.81
C TYR A 113 3.92 16.77 -23.37
N ALA A 114 4.46 15.55 -23.47
CA ALA A 114 5.76 15.14 -22.96
C ALA A 114 6.87 15.36 -23.99
N SER A 115 8.05 15.73 -23.49
CA SER A 115 9.30 15.73 -24.25
C SER A 115 10.01 14.36 -24.19
N ASP A 116 11.09 14.20 -24.95
CA ASP A 116 11.96 13.02 -24.85
C ASP A 116 12.61 12.92 -23.46
N GLU A 117 12.96 14.05 -22.83
CA GLU A 117 13.50 14.10 -21.46
C GLU A 117 12.46 13.63 -20.43
N ASP A 118 11.17 13.94 -20.65
CA ASP A 118 10.08 13.48 -19.80
C ASP A 118 9.85 11.97 -19.94
N LEU A 119 10.02 11.42 -21.16
CA LEU A 119 9.97 9.98 -21.40
C LEU A 119 11.14 9.26 -20.69
N GLU A 120 12.36 9.76 -20.82
CA GLU A 120 13.53 9.20 -20.13
C GLU A 120 13.36 9.25 -18.61
N TYR A 121 12.86 10.36 -18.07
CA TYR A 121 12.54 10.49 -16.65
C TYR A 121 11.47 9.48 -16.23
N TYR A 122 10.38 9.35 -17.01
CA TYR A 122 9.33 8.38 -16.71
C TYR A 122 9.86 6.95 -16.67
N GLN A 123 10.69 6.55 -17.64
CA GLN A 123 11.30 5.22 -17.67
C GLN A 123 12.15 4.93 -16.43
N SER A 124 12.77 5.95 -15.83
CA SER A 124 13.49 5.81 -14.55
C SER A 124 12.57 5.48 -13.36
N LEU A 125 11.27 5.74 -13.48
CA LEU A 125 10.25 5.47 -12.45
C LEU A 125 9.62 4.07 -12.59
N TYR A 126 10.17 3.19 -13.42
CA TYR A 126 9.63 1.85 -13.66
C TYR A 126 9.38 1.05 -12.38
N ALA A 127 10.34 1.06 -11.44
CA ALA A 127 10.18 0.40 -10.15
C ALA A 127 9.06 1.03 -9.28
N LEU A 128 8.92 2.36 -9.33
CA LEU A 128 7.90 3.09 -8.57
C LEU A 128 6.50 2.69 -9.02
N HIS A 129 6.28 2.50 -10.32
CA HIS A 129 4.98 2.10 -10.88
C HIS A 129 4.42 0.87 -10.14
N TYR A 130 5.21 -0.19 -10.03
CA TYR A 130 4.82 -1.45 -9.39
C TYR A 130 4.96 -1.46 -7.86
N ALA A 131 5.51 -0.40 -7.27
CA ALA A 131 5.66 -0.30 -5.81
C ALA A 131 4.40 0.22 -5.12
N SER A 132 3.43 0.74 -5.87
CA SER A 132 2.23 1.39 -5.32
C SER A 132 1.38 0.43 -4.47
N GLU A 133 1.06 0.84 -3.24
CA GLU A 133 0.05 0.14 -2.44
C GLU A 133 -1.35 0.28 -3.03
N THR A 134 -1.64 1.38 -3.72
CA THR A 134 -2.98 1.64 -4.28
C THR A 134 -3.32 0.65 -5.40
N GLU A 135 -2.36 0.31 -6.25
CA GLU A 135 -2.52 -0.65 -7.35
C GLU A 135 -2.96 -2.05 -6.86
N LYS A 136 -2.57 -2.43 -5.63
CA LYS A 136 -2.99 -3.71 -5.01
C LYS A 136 -4.52 -3.81 -4.82
N PHE A 137 -5.21 -2.69 -4.80
CA PHE A 137 -6.66 -2.60 -4.57
C PHE A 137 -7.45 -2.16 -5.81
N SER A 138 -6.77 -1.63 -6.82
CA SER A 138 -7.35 -1.17 -8.07
C SER A 138 -6.39 -1.42 -9.23
N HIS A 139 -6.68 -2.44 -10.05
CA HIS A 139 -5.85 -2.80 -11.21
C HIS A 139 -5.96 -1.79 -12.37
N ASP A 140 -7.00 -0.95 -12.36
CA ASP A 140 -7.20 0.11 -13.34
C ASP A 140 -6.53 1.43 -12.91
N TYR A 141 -5.89 1.47 -11.73
CA TYR A 141 -5.16 2.64 -11.25
C TYR A 141 -3.97 2.94 -12.17
N ILE A 142 -3.79 4.21 -12.55
CA ILE A 142 -2.79 4.64 -13.53
C ILE A 142 -1.34 4.60 -13.02
N GLY A 143 -1.14 4.26 -11.74
CA GLY A 143 0.18 4.14 -11.12
C GLY A 143 0.73 5.46 -10.58
N ASP A 144 1.62 5.36 -9.58
CA ASP A 144 2.21 6.54 -8.94
C ASP A 144 3.24 7.24 -9.86
N ALA A 145 3.90 6.48 -10.74
CA ALA A 145 4.93 7.01 -11.65
C ALA A 145 4.41 8.10 -12.59
N ILE A 146 3.21 7.94 -13.16
CA ILE A 146 2.64 8.94 -14.07
C ILE A 146 2.21 10.20 -13.33
N LEU A 147 1.82 10.10 -12.06
CA LEU A 147 1.50 11.25 -11.21
C LEU A 147 2.75 12.06 -10.88
N VAL A 148 3.86 11.38 -10.56
CA VAL A 148 5.16 12.03 -10.35
C VAL A 148 5.62 12.75 -11.62
N LEU A 149 5.47 12.11 -12.79
CA LEU A 149 5.76 12.75 -14.07
C LEU A 149 4.88 13.99 -14.31
N ALA A 150 3.56 13.88 -14.09
CA ALA A 150 2.63 14.98 -14.25
C ALA A 150 3.04 16.20 -13.43
N TYR A 151 3.42 15.99 -12.17
CA TYR A 151 3.89 17.06 -11.30
C TYR A 151 5.19 17.68 -11.82
N LYS A 152 6.19 16.86 -12.18
CA LYS A 152 7.45 17.36 -12.76
C LYS A 152 7.19 18.24 -13.97
N MET A 153 6.40 17.77 -14.94
CA MET A 153 6.09 18.53 -16.16
C MET A 153 5.45 19.89 -15.83
N ILE A 154 4.50 19.92 -14.89
CA ILE A 154 3.84 21.17 -14.46
C ILE A 154 4.84 22.10 -13.76
N LYS A 155 5.67 21.56 -12.86
CA LYS A 155 6.68 22.30 -12.11
C LYS A 155 7.74 22.92 -13.02
N ASP A 156 8.11 22.22 -14.10
CA ASP A 156 9.07 22.66 -15.10
C ASP A 156 8.45 23.68 -16.09
N GLY A 157 7.19 24.06 -15.90
CA GLY A 157 6.54 25.11 -16.67
C GLY A 157 5.94 24.63 -18.00
N ASN A 158 5.57 23.35 -18.11
CA ASN A 158 4.90 22.84 -19.30
C ASN A 158 3.63 23.68 -19.61
N PRO A 159 3.47 24.20 -20.84
CA PRO A 159 2.36 25.08 -21.19
C PRO A 159 0.99 24.40 -21.11
N ASN A 160 0.94 23.06 -21.10
CA ASN A 160 -0.29 22.28 -21.08
C ASN A 160 -0.72 21.86 -19.66
N LYS A 161 -0.35 22.63 -18.61
CA LYS A 161 -0.65 22.33 -17.20
C LYS A 161 -2.06 21.78 -16.95
N ASN A 162 -3.09 22.47 -17.44
CA ASN A 162 -4.48 22.08 -17.18
C ASN A 162 -4.85 20.75 -17.87
N ALA A 163 -4.38 20.53 -19.10
CA ALA A 163 -4.63 19.29 -19.83
C ALA A 163 -3.89 18.09 -19.21
N ILE A 164 -2.69 18.31 -18.68
CA ILE A 164 -1.93 17.31 -17.91
C ILE A 164 -2.71 16.95 -16.64
N LEU A 165 -3.17 17.95 -15.89
CA LEU A 165 -3.93 17.74 -14.67
C LEU A 165 -5.24 16.99 -14.94
N ASP A 166 -6.01 17.43 -15.95
CA ASP A 166 -7.24 16.75 -16.38
C ASP A 166 -6.99 15.28 -16.76
N ALA A 167 -5.91 14.99 -17.50
CA ALA A 167 -5.56 13.65 -17.95
C ALA A 167 -5.30 12.66 -16.79
N VAL A 168 -4.83 13.14 -15.64
CA VAL A 168 -4.47 12.28 -14.50
C VAL A 168 -5.45 12.33 -13.33
N THR A 169 -6.49 13.18 -13.33
CA THR A 169 -7.31 13.45 -12.12
C THR A 169 -8.53 12.53 -11.93
N SER A 170 -8.68 11.46 -12.73
CA SER A 170 -9.83 10.55 -12.63
C SER A 170 -10.12 10.07 -11.18
N PRO A 171 -11.38 10.11 -10.69
CA PRO A 171 -11.77 9.62 -9.36
C PRO A 171 -11.71 8.10 -9.21
N ASP A 172 -11.77 7.36 -10.31
CA ASP A 172 -11.78 5.90 -10.28
C ASP A 172 -10.37 5.33 -10.47
N THR A 173 -9.57 5.97 -11.32
CA THR A 173 -8.30 5.42 -11.81
C THR A 173 -7.11 6.36 -11.63
N GLY A 174 -7.32 7.65 -11.35
CA GLY A 174 -6.29 8.68 -11.36
C GLY A 174 -5.85 9.16 -9.98
N LEU A 175 -5.35 10.40 -9.93
CA LEU A 175 -4.84 11.10 -8.75
C LEU A 175 -5.81 11.07 -7.56
N LEU A 176 -7.12 11.13 -7.82
CA LEU A 176 -8.16 11.10 -6.79
C LEU A 176 -8.37 9.71 -6.17
N SER A 177 -7.83 8.65 -6.80
CA SER A 177 -7.68 7.30 -6.23
C SER A 177 -6.34 7.10 -5.52
N CYS A 178 -5.41 8.05 -5.59
CA CYS A 178 -4.07 7.91 -5.03
C CYS A 178 -4.03 8.22 -3.53
N GLU A 179 -3.85 7.17 -2.72
CA GLU A 179 -3.32 7.31 -1.37
C GLU A 179 -1.88 6.82 -1.39
N TYR A 180 -0.96 7.78 -1.49
CA TYR A 180 0.43 7.48 -1.75
C TYR A 180 1.07 6.72 -0.59
N GLU A 181 1.47 5.50 -0.90
CA GLU A 181 2.29 4.63 -0.07
C GLU A 181 3.00 3.67 -1.04
N ASN A 182 4.33 3.71 -1.07
CA ASN A 182 5.10 2.82 -1.93
C ASN A 182 5.83 1.76 -1.11
N ASN A 183 6.13 0.64 -1.76
CA ASN A 183 6.96 -0.43 -1.19
C ASN A 183 8.32 -0.52 -1.88
N LEU A 184 8.91 0.59 -2.30
CA LEU A 184 10.31 0.55 -2.72
C LEU A 184 11.16 0.18 -1.50
N LEU A 185 12.13 -0.72 -1.69
CA LEU A 185 13.10 -1.03 -0.65
C LEU A 185 14.03 0.18 -0.42
N THR A 186 14.26 0.99 -1.45
CA THR A 186 15.00 2.23 -1.36
C THR A 186 14.15 3.34 -0.74
N ASN A 187 14.79 4.29 -0.06
CA ASN A 187 14.11 5.42 0.59
C ASN A 187 13.62 6.51 -0.40
N ASN A 188 13.40 6.18 -1.67
CA ASN A 188 12.90 7.13 -2.66
C ASN A 188 11.42 7.43 -2.37
N HIS A 189 11.14 8.68 -2.02
CA HIS A 189 9.82 9.10 -1.58
C HIS A 189 9.33 10.33 -2.34
N TYR A 190 8.29 10.15 -3.16
CA TYR A 190 7.62 11.17 -3.96
C TYR A 190 6.31 11.68 -3.33
N GLY A 191 6.16 11.52 -2.00
CA GLY A 191 4.93 11.91 -1.30
C GLY A 191 4.66 13.40 -1.39
N GLU A 192 5.70 14.23 -1.25
CA GLU A 192 5.60 15.68 -1.39
C GLU A 192 5.17 16.11 -2.79
N ASP A 193 5.69 15.44 -3.83
CA ASP A 193 5.33 15.70 -5.22
C ASP A 193 3.85 15.38 -5.50
N ILE A 194 3.36 14.26 -4.98
CA ILE A 194 1.95 13.86 -5.13
C ILE A 194 1.02 14.78 -4.34
N GLU A 195 1.38 15.16 -3.12
CA GLU A 195 0.57 16.10 -2.34
C GLU A 195 0.58 17.51 -2.97
N ALA A 196 1.70 17.94 -3.55
CA ALA A 196 1.77 19.18 -4.33
C ALA A 196 0.87 19.10 -5.57
N LEU A 197 0.86 17.97 -6.29
CA LEU A 197 -0.04 17.75 -7.42
C LEU A 197 -1.52 17.80 -7.00
N LYS A 198 -1.89 17.17 -5.88
CA LYS A 198 -3.24 17.26 -5.31
C LYS A 198 -3.60 18.69 -4.93
N ALA A 199 -2.67 19.46 -4.37
CA ALA A 199 -2.91 20.86 -4.00
C ALA A 199 -3.24 21.74 -5.22
N LEU A 200 -2.68 21.42 -6.41
CA LEU A 200 -3.00 22.13 -7.65
C LEU A 200 -4.49 22.01 -8.05
N LEU A 201 -5.22 21.00 -7.56
CA LEU A 201 -6.67 20.85 -7.80
C LEU A 201 -7.51 21.90 -7.07
N ASN A 202 -7.00 22.42 -5.95
CA ASN A 202 -7.73 23.31 -5.05
C ASN A 202 -7.33 24.79 -5.24
N ASN A 203 -6.27 25.08 -6.01
CA ASN A 203 -5.80 26.44 -6.23
C ASN A 203 -6.75 27.18 -7.20
N THR A 204 -7.32 28.27 -6.70
CA THR A 204 -8.31 29.15 -7.34
C THR A 204 -7.69 30.50 -7.68
N ASP A 205 -6.55 30.49 -8.38
CA ASP A 205 -5.95 31.74 -8.89
C ASP A 205 -6.75 32.35 -10.06
N ASP A 206 -7.81 31.68 -10.52
CA ASP A 206 -8.67 32.09 -11.62
C ASP A 206 -10.10 32.44 -11.14
N GLU A 207 -10.78 33.37 -11.82
CA GLU A 207 -12.21 33.74 -11.64
C GLU A 207 -13.21 32.57 -11.89
N TYR A 208 -12.70 31.35 -12.05
CA TYR A 208 -13.43 30.15 -12.42
C TYR A 208 -13.41 29.10 -11.29
N PRO A 209 -14.45 28.26 -11.16
CA PRO A 209 -14.51 27.21 -10.15
C PRO A 209 -13.30 26.28 -10.27
N SER A 210 -12.79 25.80 -9.12
CA SER A 210 -11.63 24.90 -9.10
C SER A 210 -11.92 23.62 -9.89
N LEU A 211 -10.87 22.95 -10.38
CA LEU A 211 -11.02 21.67 -11.08
C LEU A 211 -11.73 20.64 -10.19
N MET A 212 -11.49 20.70 -8.88
CA MET A 212 -12.23 19.88 -7.92
C MET A 212 -13.72 20.23 -7.85
N ASP A 213 -14.08 21.53 -7.89
CA ASP A 213 -15.48 21.96 -7.93
C ASP A 213 -16.17 21.53 -9.23
N MET A 214 -15.46 21.59 -10.35
CA MET A 214 -15.94 21.08 -11.64
C MET A 214 -16.19 19.57 -11.59
N ILE A 215 -15.28 18.79 -10.99
CA ILE A 215 -15.45 17.34 -10.81
C ILE A 215 -16.62 17.04 -9.86
N LYS A 216 -16.71 17.72 -8.71
CA LYS A 216 -17.84 17.58 -7.77
C LYS A 216 -19.16 17.87 -8.47
N SER A 217 -19.25 18.93 -9.28
CA SER A 217 -20.48 19.27 -10.00
C SER A 217 -20.88 18.22 -11.05
N ARG A 218 -19.90 17.50 -11.64
CA ARG A 218 -20.12 16.48 -12.67
C ARG A 218 -20.44 15.10 -12.09
N PHE A 219 -19.83 14.74 -10.96
CA PHE A 219 -19.85 13.36 -10.44
C PHE A 219 -20.48 13.21 -9.05
N CYS A 220 -20.59 14.28 -8.25
CA CYS A 220 -21.20 14.24 -6.93
C CYS A 220 -22.59 14.89 -6.94
N LYS A 221 -23.64 14.12 -6.65
CA LYS A 221 -24.94 14.71 -6.27
C LYS A 221 -24.77 15.40 -4.92
N GLU A 222 -24.96 16.72 -4.89
CA GLU A 222 -24.92 17.49 -3.64
C GLU A 222 -25.78 16.84 -2.56
N LYS A 223 -25.14 16.41 -1.47
CA LYS A 223 -25.81 16.25 -0.19
C LYS A 223 -25.35 17.39 0.69
N ALA A 224 -26.32 18.05 1.34
CA ALA A 224 -26.06 19.15 2.25
C ALA A 224 -24.96 18.77 3.26
N PRO A 225 -24.05 19.70 3.58
CA PRO A 225 -23.00 19.46 4.56
C PRO A 225 -23.67 19.09 5.88
N LYS A 226 -23.41 17.87 6.36
CA LYS A 226 -23.68 17.56 7.77
C LYS A 226 -22.63 18.31 8.56
N GLU A 227 -23.04 19.29 9.35
CA GLU A 227 -22.22 19.78 10.46
C GLU A 227 -21.79 18.56 11.28
N ILE A 228 -20.50 18.24 11.25
CA ILE A 228 -19.92 17.25 12.14
C ILE A 228 -19.80 17.93 13.51
N THR A 229 -20.93 18.06 14.21
CA THR A 229 -20.90 18.21 15.66
C THR A 229 -20.32 16.92 16.21
N ARG A 230 -19.00 16.91 16.48
CA ARG A 230 -18.35 15.84 17.24
C ARG A 230 -18.99 15.79 18.62
N THR A 231 -19.99 14.95 18.79
CA THR A 231 -20.50 14.56 20.10
C THR A 231 -19.34 13.96 20.89
N LEU A 232 -19.11 14.45 22.12
CA LEU A 232 -18.15 13.87 23.06
C LEU A 232 -18.42 12.37 23.17
N ARG A 233 -17.53 11.57 22.58
CA ARG A 233 -17.67 10.13 22.53
C ARG A 233 -17.44 9.55 23.93
N SER A 234 -18.38 8.73 24.40
CA SER A 234 -18.22 7.97 25.64
C SER A 234 -17.12 6.91 25.48
N THR A 235 -16.25 6.77 26.48
CA THR A 235 -15.23 5.71 26.54
C THR A 235 -15.87 4.35 26.30
N LYS A 236 -15.33 3.59 25.34
CA LYS A 236 -15.78 2.24 25.05
C LYS A 236 -15.06 1.25 25.96
N TYR A 237 -15.80 0.28 26.49
CA TYR A 237 -15.27 -0.81 27.30
C TYR A 237 -15.59 -2.14 26.63
N ILE A 238 -14.64 -3.08 26.70
CA ILE A 238 -14.78 -4.43 26.17
C ILE A 238 -14.79 -5.42 27.32
N ASP A 239 -15.85 -6.21 27.47
CA ASP A 239 -15.91 -7.25 28.50
C ASP A 239 -14.88 -8.35 28.23
N ASP A 240 -14.33 -8.91 29.32
CA ASP A 240 -13.34 -10.02 29.32
C ASP A 240 -12.12 -9.78 28.42
N LEU A 241 -11.62 -8.54 28.37
CA LEU A 241 -10.50 -8.13 27.53
C LEU A 241 -9.22 -8.96 27.75
N ASP A 242 -9.00 -9.43 28.97
CA ASP A 242 -7.88 -10.30 29.38
C ASP A 242 -7.91 -11.69 28.74
N ASN A 243 -9.07 -12.13 28.25
CA ASN A 243 -9.26 -13.42 27.58
C ASN A 243 -9.34 -13.32 26.05
N LYS A 244 -9.25 -12.11 25.46
CA LYS A 244 -9.39 -11.89 24.02
C LYS A 244 -8.05 -11.71 23.32
N HIS A 245 -7.88 -12.29 22.14
CA HIS A 245 -6.72 -12.02 21.29
C HIS A 245 -6.73 -10.59 20.74
N ILE A 246 -5.66 -9.84 20.96
CA ILE A 246 -5.59 -8.40 20.64
C ILE A 246 -4.61 -8.14 19.51
N ALA A 247 -5.05 -7.39 18.50
CA ALA A 247 -4.20 -6.82 17.48
C ALA A 247 -4.14 -5.29 17.62
N TYR A 248 -3.02 -4.70 17.21
CA TYR A 248 -2.82 -3.25 17.22
C TYR A 248 -2.55 -2.73 15.81
N TYR A 249 -3.39 -1.79 15.36
CA TYR A 249 -3.25 -1.04 14.13
C TYR A 249 -2.71 0.36 14.44
N SER A 250 -1.49 0.62 13.98
CA SER A 250 -0.79 1.88 14.19
C SER A 250 -0.87 2.82 12.98
N GLY A 251 -1.19 2.28 11.80
CA GLY A 251 -1.15 3.02 10.54
C GLY A 251 0.23 3.65 10.34
N ASN A 252 0.28 4.95 10.02
CA ASN A 252 1.54 5.68 9.94
C ASN A 252 2.13 6.06 11.31
N GLY A 253 1.37 5.95 12.40
CA GLY A 253 1.78 6.38 13.74
C GLY A 253 2.44 5.26 14.54
N LYS A 254 3.78 5.14 14.49
CA LYS A 254 4.52 4.12 15.26
C LYS A 254 4.79 4.49 16.73
N ASN A 255 4.23 5.60 17.22
CA ASN A 255 4.66 6.25 18.47
C ASN A 255 4.36 5.43 19.73
N LYS A 256 3.27 4.66 19.74
CA LYS A 256 2.85 3.87 20.91
C LYS A 256 2.98 2.36 20.75
N THR A 257 3.55 1.87 19.64
CA THR A 257 3.59 0.42 19.35
C THR A 257 4.22 -0.37 20.49
N ASN A 258 5.39 0.04 20.97
CA ASN A 258 6.07 -0.67 22.06
C ASN A 258 5.28 -0.64 23.39
N ILE A 259 4.59 0.48 23.66
CA ILE A 259 3.81 0.66 24.90
C ILE A 259 2.58 -0.24 24.87
N ILE A 260 1.83 -0.23 23.76
CA ILE A 260 0.63 -1.06 23.59
C ILE A 260 1.00 -2.54 23.59
N SER A 261 2.06 -2.95 22.87
CA SER A 261 2.53 -4.34 22.89
C SER A 261 2.97 -4.79 24.29
N GLN A 262 3.52 -3.88 25.12
CA GLN A 262 3.86 -4.21 26.50
C GLN A 262 2.60 -4.36 27.36
N MET A 263 1.66 -3.41 27.29
CA MET A 263 0.39 -3.48 28.03
C MET A 263 -0.44 -4.74 27.69
N ILE A 264 -0.44 -5.17 26.43
CA ILE A 264 -1.09 -6.42 26.00
C ILE A 264 -0.48 -7.62 26.75
N LYS A 265 0.84 -7.65 26.93
CA LYS A 265 1.52 -8.72 27.69
C LYS A 265 1.23 -8.63 29.18
N ASP A 266 1.11 -7.42 29.71
CA ASP A 266 0.89 -7.18 31.14
C ASP A 266 -0.52 -7.65 31.57
N ILE A 267 -1.53 -7.51 30.70
CA ILE A 267 -2.87 -8.10 30.92
C ILE A 267 -2.96 -9.59 30.55
N HIS A 268 -1.82 -10.26 30.36
CA HIS A 268 -1.68 -11.69 30.09
C HIS A 268 -2.43 -12.22 28.85
N THR A 269 -2.71 -11.36 27.87
CA THR A 269 -3.37 -11.78 26.63
C THR A 269 -2.40 -11.94 25.46
N LYS A 270 -2.86 -12.63 24.41
CA LYS A 270 -2.09 -12.92 23.20
C LYS A 270 -2.14 -11.74 22.24
N GLU A 271 -0.98 -11.19 21.93
CA GLU A 271 -0.81 -10.22 20.84
C GLU A 271 -0.83 -10.93 19.47
N ILE A 272 -1.69 -10.46 18.57
CA ILE A 272 -1.78 -10.88 17.18
C ILE A 272 -1.11 -9.83 16.30
N THR A 273 -0.18 -10.28 15.45
CA THR A 273 0.44 -9.45 14.42
C THR A 273 -0.11 -9.83 13.05
N PHE A 274 -0.33 -8.82 12.21
CA PHE A 274 -0.77 -8.95 10.82
C PHE A 274 -0.01 -7.96 9.95
N SER A 275 -0.01 -8.19 8.63
CA SER A 275 0.87 -7.48 7.69
C SER A 275 0.51 -6.01 7.53
N ARG A 276 -0.79 -5.68 7.44
CA ARG A 276 -1.27 -4.30 7.23
C ARG A 276 -1.31 -3.40 8.47
N LYS A 277 -0.75 -3.82 9.61
CA LYS A 277 -0.84 -3.06 10.87
C LYS A 277 -0.25 -1.64 10.82
N ASN A 278 0.63 -1.38 9.86
CA ASN A 278 1.29 -0.08 9.67
C ASN A 278 1.01 0.52 8.27
N LYS A 279 -0.01 0.03 7.57
CA LYS A 279 -0.36 0.47 6.21
C LYS A 279 -1.49 1.48 6.25
N LEU A 280 -1.57 2.35 5.25
CA LEU A 280 -2.67 3.32 5.17
C LEU A 280 -4.03 2.63 4.95
N LEU A 281 -5.06 3.20 5.60
CA LEU A 281 -6.40 2.62 5.67
C LEU A 281 -7.32 3.04 4.51
N GLY A 282 -6.94 4.03 3.71
CA GLY A 282 -7.81 4.66 2.73
C GLY A 282 -8.53 5.91 3.24
N LEU A 283 -8.11 6.48 4.38
CA LEU A 283 -8.80 7.63 4.99
C LEU A 283 -8.82 8.85 4.06
N SER A 284 -7.71 9.11 3.37
CA SER A 284 -7.59 10.23 2.43
C SER A 284 -8.50 10.09 1.20
N LEU A 285 -8.99 8.86 0.93
CA LEU A 285 -9.82 8.53 -0.22
C LEU A 285 -11.31 8.53 0.11
N LEU A 286 -11.72 8.75 1.36
CA LEU A 286 -13.11 8.56 1.77
C LEU A 286 -14.09 9.47 1.02
N GLU A 287 -13.65 10.70 0.71
CA GLU A 287 -14.43 11.69 -0.03
C GLU A 287 -14.31 11.57 -1.55
N THR A 288 -13.16 11.11 -2.06
CA THR A 288 -12.85 11.10 -3.50
C THR A 288 -13.13 9.75 -4.16
N ASN A 289 -12.83 8.64 -3.46
CA ASN A 289 -13.08 7.27 -3.90
C ASN A 289 -13.45 6.37 -2.70
N LYS A 290 -14.69 6.52 -2.22
CA LYS A 290 -15.21 5.78 -1.07
C LYS A 290 -15.12 4.26 -1.24
N THR A 291 -15.35 3.74 -2.44
CA THR A 291 -15.28 2.28 -2.67
C THR A 291 -13.88 1.74 -2.42
N LEU A 292 -12.86 2.41 -2.95
CA LEU A 292 -11.46 2.05 -2.74
C LEU A 292 -11.04 2.22 -1.28
N ALA A 293 -11.46 3.33 -0.65
CA ALA A 293 -11.25 3.58 0.78
C ALA A 293 -11.76 2.42 1.64
N LEU A 294 -13.00 1.98 1.42
CA LEU A 294 -13.61 0.89 2.18
C LEU A 294 -13.01 -0.48 1.84
N LYS A 295 -12.50 -0.70 0.61
CA LYS A 295 -11.72 -1.90 0.28
C LYS A 295 -10.41 -1.95 1.09
N LYS A 296 -9.66 -0.84 1.17
CA LYS A 296 -8.41 -0.77 1.95
C LYS A 296 -8.67 -1.03 3.43
N ALA A 297 -9.68 -0.38 4.01
CA ALA A 297 -10.10 -0.62 5.39
C ALA A 297 -10.54 -2.07 5.62
N GLY A 298 -11.37 -2.61 4.72
CA GLY A 298 -11.87 -3.98 4.79
C GLY A 298 -10.79 -5.03 4.76
N THR A 299 -9.79 -4.87 3.90
CA THR A 299 -8.62 -5.77 3.87
C THR A 299 -7.83 -5.71 5.18
N THR A 300 -7.62 -4.52 5.76
CA THR A 300 -6.96 -4.40 7.07
C THR A 300 -7.74 -5.10 8.18
N LEU A 301 -9.07 -4.92 8.24
CA LEU A 301 -9.93 -5.58 9.22
C LEU A 301 -9.92 -7.11 9.04
N LEU A 302 -10.05 -7.58 7.80
CA LEU A 302 -10.05 -9.00 7.49
C LEU A 302 -8.71 -9.67 7.77
N GLU A 303 -7.59 -9.01 7.50
CA GLU A 303 -6.27 -9.55 7.85
C GLU A 303 -6.11 -9.74 9.36
N ALA A 304 -6.53 -8.75 10.17
CA ALA A 304 -6.49 -8.87 11.62
C ALA A 304 -7.42 -10.01 12.11
N TYR A 305 -8.64 -10.07 11.57
CA TYR A 305 -9.61 -11.12 11.88
C TYR A 305 -9.12 -12.52 11.50
N ASP A 306 -8.55 -12.70 10.30
CA ASP A 306 -8.02 -13.97 9.81
C ASP A 306 -6.76 -14.41 10.57
N ALA A 307 -6.00 -13.45 11.10
CA ALA A 307 -4.91 -13.72 12.02
C ALA A 307 -5.40 -14.16 13.43
N GLY A 308 -6.71 -14.11 13.67
CA GLY A 308 -7.36 -14.56 14.90
C GLY A 308 -7.50 -13.48 15.95
N ALA A 309 -7.49 -12.19 15.57
CA ALA A 309 -7.79 -11.09 16.47
C ALA A 309 -9.29 -11.04 16.78
N GLU A 310 -9.61 -10.86 18.06
CA GLU A 310 -10.95 -10.62 18.59
C GLU A 310 -11.15 -9.14 18.92
N VAL A 311 -10.06 -8.44 19.24
CA VAL A 311 -10.05 -6.98 19.44
C VAL A 311 -8.99 -6.35 18.54
N LEU A 312 -9.37 -5.32 17.78
CA LEU A 312 -8.45 -4.48 17.02
C LEU A 312 -8.38 -3.08 17.62
N ILE A 313 -7.20 -2.73 18.13
CA ILE A 313 -6.92 -1.41 18.70
C ILE A 313 -6.44 -0.47 17.60
N PHE A 314 -7.04 0.70 17.51
CA PHE A 314 -6.64 1.78 16.60
C PHE A 314 -5.89 2.87 17.35
N GLU A 315 -4.74 3.28 16.80
CA GLU A 315 -3.98 4.41 17.31
C GLU A 315 -4.62 5.77 16.97
N ASP A 316 -5.09 5.92 15.73
CA ASP A 316 -5.71 7.15 15.22
C ASP A 316 -7.23 7.12 15.34
N GLU A 317 -7.80 8.24 15.80
CA GLU A 317 -9.24 8.38 16.02
C GLU A 317 -10.02 8.43 14.71
N ASN A 318 -9.50 9.07 13.67
CA ASN A 318 -10.19 9.15 12.38
C ASN A 318 -10.20 7.78 11.67
N ALA A 319 -9.11 7.01 11.79
CA ALA A 319 -9.04 5.64 11.29
C ALA A 319 -10.04 4.71 11.99
N TYR A 320 -10.17 4.85 13.31
CA TYR A 320 -11.21 4.15 14.06
C TYR A 320 -12.61 4.55 13.58
N ASP A 321 -12.90 5.85 13.53
CA ASP A 321 -14.23 6.37 13.21
C ASP A 321 -14.63 5.93 11.78
N MET A 322 -13.70 5.97 10.83
CA MET A 322 -13.90 5.45 9.47
C MET A 322 -14.36 3.99 9.48
N CYS A 323 -13.69 3.13 10.25
CA CYS A 323 -14.04 1.72 10.37
C CYS A 323 -15.37 1.50 11.10
N GLU A 324 -15.61 2.19 12.23
CA GLU A 324 -16.83 2.04 13.03
C GLU A 324 -18.06 2.51 12.25
N GLU A 325 -18.02 3.71 11.69
CA GLU A 325 -19.17 4.29 10.98
C GLU A 325 -19.50 3.57 9.67
N ASN A 326 -18.50 2.96 9.02
CA ASN A 326 -18.67 2.28 7.74
C ASN A 326 -18.62 0.75 7.85
N PHE A 327 -18.60 0.15 9.05
CA PHE A 327 -18.37 -1.29 9.26
C PHE A 327 -19.28 -2.18 8.39
N SER A 328 -20.59 -1.94 8.39
CA SER A 328 -21.53 -2.72 7.57
C SER A 328 -21.33 -2.51 6.06
N SER A 329 -20.88 -1.32 5.64
CA SER A 329 -20.56 -1.05 4.24
C SER A 329 -19.27 -1.75 3.82
N ILE A 330 -18.29 -1.82 4.73
CA ILE A 330 -17.04 -2.57 4.55
C ILE A 330 -17.35 -4.05 4.35
N GLU A 331 -18.11 -4.69 5.24
CA GLU A 331 -18.50 -6.10 5.08
C GLU A 331 -19.20 -6.37 3.74
N LYS A 332 -20.07 -5.45 3.30
CA LYS A 332 -20.77 -5.55 2.03
C LYS A 332 -19.82 -5.48 0.84
N ILE A 333 -18.85 -4.55 0.86
CA ILE A 333 -17.85 -4.40 -0.20
C ILE A 333 -16.90 -5.60 -0.25
N MET A 334 -16.50 -6.12 0.91
CA MET A 334 -15.64 -7.30 0.99
C MET A 334 -16.38 -8.61 0.70
N GLY A 335 -17.71 -8.60 0.66
CA GLY A 335 -18.54 -9.79 0.49
C GLY A 335 -18.40 -10.79 1.63
N ARG A 336 -17.94 -10.35 2.81
CA ARG A 336 -17.60 -11.21 3.95
C ARG A 336 -17.97 -10.54 5.27
N LYS A 337 -18.58 -11.32 6.16
CA LYS A 337 -18.90 -10.92 7.53
C LYS A 337 -17.70 -11.04 8.45
N ILE A 338 -17.54 -10.07 9.34
CA ILE A 338 -16.47 -10.00 10.36
C ILE A 338 -17.14 -10.10 11.73
N ILE A 339 -17.46 -11.33 12.13
CA ILE A 339 -18.27 -11.60 13.32
C ILE A 339 -17.35 -11.68 14.53
N GLY A 340 -17.64 -10.88 15.57
CA GLY A 340 -16.91 -10.94 16.84
C GLY A 340 -15.61 -10.14 16.89
N LEU A 341 -15.23 -9.45 15.81
CA LEU A 341 -14.13 -8.47 15.86
C LEU A 341 -14.64 -7.17 16.48
N GLU A 342 -14.12 -6.82 17.64
CA GLU A 342 -14.42 -5.57 18.32
C GLU A 342 -13.35 -4.52 18.04
N LEU A 343 -13.76 -3.28 17.76
CA LEU A 343 -12.84 -2.17 17.54
C LEU A 343 -12.70 -1.37 18.83
N LEU A 344 -11.48 -0.97 19.19
CA LEU A 344 -11.18 -0.15 20.35
C LEU A 344 -10.18 0.97 20.00
N LEU A 345 -10.26 2.12 20.65
CA LEU A 345 -9.21 3.15 20.54
C LEU A 345 -8.07 2.88 21.52
N SER A 346 -6.85 3.26 21.17
CA SER A 346 -5.70 3.08 22.05
C SER A 346 -5.87 3.81 23.39
N LYS A 347 -6.51 4.99 23.39
CA LYS A 347 -6.84 5.74 24.64
C LYS A 347 -7.81 4.99 25.56
N ASP A 348 -8.79 4.30 24.98
CA ASP A 348 -9.79 3.53 25.73
C ASP A 348 -9.16 2.24 26.25
N PHE A 349 -8.35 1.57 25.41
CA PHE A 349 -7.56 0.40 25.81
C PHE A 349 -6.63 0.70 27.00
N ILE A 350 -5.83 1.77 26.92
CA ILE A 350 -4.93 2.17 28.02
C ILE A 350 -5.73 2.38 29.32
N THR A 351 -6.85 3.09 29.23
CA THR A 351 -7.73 3.35 30.39
C THR A 351 -8.27 2.06 31.00
N GLN A 352 -8.59 1.07 30.16
CA GLN A 352 -9.13 -0.21 30.61
C GLN A 352 -8.04 -1.15 31.15
N ALA A 353 -6.91 -1.29 30.45
CA ALA A 353 -5.80 -2.15 30.82
C ALA A 353 -5.22 -1.76 32.18
N SER A 354 -5.07 -0.47 32.47
CA SER A 354 -4.61 0.03 33.78
C SER A 354 -5.55 -0.30 34.95
N ARG A 355 -6.78 -0.80 34.70
CA ARG A 355 -7.71 -1.25 35.75
C ARG A 355 -7.65 -2.75 36.01
N VAL A 356 -7.11 -3.53 35.08
CA VAL A 356 -6.96 -4.99 35.20
C VAL A 356 -5.76 -5.36 36.07
N GLU A 357 -4.78 -4.45 36.20
CA GLU A 357 -3.58 -4.61 37.05
C GLU A 357 -3.84 -4.41 38.57
N VAL A 358 -5.09 -4.20 39.01
CA VAL A 358 -5.46 -3.98 40.43
C VAL A 358 -6.09 -5.21 41.08
#